data_AF-A0A7R7VMQ6-F1
#
_entry.id   AF-A0A7R7VMQ6-F1
#
_cell.length_a   1.000
_cell.length_b   1.000
_cell.length_c   1.000
_cell.angle_alpha   90.00
_cell.angle_beta   90.00
_cell.angle_gamma   90.00
#
_symmetry.space_group_name_H-M   'P 1'
#
loop_
_entity.id
_entity.type
_entity.pdbx_description
1 polymer ?
#
loop_
_entity_poly.entity_id
_entity_poly.type
_entity_poly.pdbx_seq_one_letter_code
_entity_poly.pdbx_strand_id
1 'polypeptide(L)'
;MGIATDLSFRLESLEVDEPWIVEKMNFETLVEYLQPSSTTSPTAAAQSIDNLTPMKRTFIGTSFGKKEEPEGHMWEIWGLFIAISKQVPHDHPSMDRLVALVYALVELPPTTVKIWTQDTEIWTDLPMLGPSFAEAWIGPECYRDKLTPKIKAEWVNFNSFAARLLNHDMVSWFKLTVWSLRDALERPPREDLFDCDVAAAAQWIIHSGELLFSVLEDDEEEPETDKFWSGPLWNGKGVLNVARWGFWKQRFSEISEKETGQIRSAAEMARMKMNEIEQIGAQKQE
;
A
#
# COMPACT_ATOMS: atom_id res chain seq x y z
N MET A 1 0.58 20.55 18.33
CA MET A 1 0.50 19.12 17.96
C MET A 1 -0.61 18.51 18.79
N GLY A 2 -1.73 18.14 18.16
CA GLY A 2 -2.74 17.33 18.85
C GLY A 2 -2.13 15.98 19.20
N ILE A 3 -2.45 15.44 20.37
CA ILE A 3 -2.09 14.06 20.72
C ILE A 3 -2.89 13.18 19.74
N ALA A 4 -2.20 12.42 18.89
CA ALA A 4 -2.85 11.49 17.98
C ALA A 4 -3.62 10.44 18.80
N THR A 5 -4.84 10.12 18.39
CA THR A 5 -5.72 9.20 19.11
C THR A 5 -5.19 7.78 19.04
N ASP A 6 -5.28 7.02 20.14
CA ASP A 6 -4.94 5.60 20.14
C ASP A 6 -5.82 4.82 19.15
N LEU A 7 -5.21 3.83 18.49
CA LEU A 7 -5.85 3.00 17.48
C LEU A 7 -6.36 1.70 18.08
N SER A 8 -7.54 1.28 17.65
CA SER A 8 -8.09 -0.04 17.96
C SER A 8 -8.03 -0.92 16.72
N PHE A 9 -7.49 -2.12 16.89
CA PHE A 9 -7.31 -3.09 15.81
C PHE A 9 -8.06 -4.38 16.14
N ARG A 10 -8.57 -5.04 15.10
CA ARG A 10 -9.27 -6.32 15.19
C ARG A 10 -8.79 -7.25 14.07
N LEU A 11 -8.65 -8.53 14.39
CA LEU A 11 -8.42 -9.60 13.41
C LEU A 11 -9.41 -10.72 13.66
N GLU A 12 -10.17 -11.08 12.63
CA GLU A 12 -11.19 -12.14 12.73
C GLU A 12 -10.57 -13.51 12.94
N SER A 13 -9.36 -13.74 12.40
CA SER A 13 -8.55 -14.96 12.63
C SER A 13 -8.20 -15.19 14.09
N LEU A 14 -8.15 -14.12 14.92
CA LEU A 14 -7.84 -14.20 16.34
C LEU A 14 -9.07 -14.36 17.25
N GLU A 15 -10.28 -14.37 16.69
CA GLU A 15 -11.54 -14.49 17.46
C GLU A 15 -12.03 -15.94 17.61
N VAL A 16 -11.28 -16.89 17.08
CA VAL A 16 -11.54 -18.32 17.26
C VAL A 16 -11.03 -18.81 18.63
N ASP A 17 -11.50 -19.96 19.10
CA ASP A 17 -11.16 -20.49 20.44
C ASP A 17 -9.65 -20.73 20.62
N GLU A 18 -8.98 -21.22 19.58
CA GLU A 18 -7.54 -21.53 19.59
C GLU A 18 -6.85 -20.91 18.36
N PRO A 19 -6.54 -19.59 18.38
CA PRO A 19 -5.89 -18.94 17.26
C PRO A 19 -4.43 -19.36 17.16
N TRP A 20 -3.84 -19.19 15.98
CA TRP A 20 -2.42 -19.48 15.79
C TRP A 20 -1.56 -18.54 16.66
N ILE A 21 -0.84 -19.11 17.62
CA ILE A 21 -0.15 -18.31 18.65
C ILE A 21 0.90 -17.36 18.07
N VAL A 22 1.53 -17.71 16.94
CA VAL A 22 2.53 -16.86 16.29
C VAL A 22 1.86 -15.63 15.66
N GLU A 23 0.70 -15.80 15.00
CA GLU A 23 -0.09 -14.68 14.47
C GLU A 23 -0.52 -13.75 15.61
N LYS A 24 -0.99 -14.30 16.72
CA LYS A 24 -1.37 -13.53 17.91
C LYS A 24 -0.20 -12.69 18.44
N MET A 25 1.00 -13.27 18.58
CA MET A 25 2.18 -12.54 19.06
C MET A 25 2.65 -11.47 18.07
N ASN A 26 2.59 -11.74 16.76
CA ASN A 26 2.88 -10.75 15.74
C ASN A 26 1.86 -9.60 15.77
N PHE A 27 0.57 -9.91 15.94
CA PHE A 27 -0.48 -8.92 16.08
C PHE A 27 -0.28 -8.04 17.32
N GLU A 28 -0.01 -8.63 18.48
CA GLU A 28 0.27 -7.90 19.71
C GLU A 28 1.48 -6.96 19.55
N THR A 29 2.54 -7.44 18.88
CA THR A 29 3.73 -6.65 18.56
C THR A 29 3.39 -5.44 17.68
N LEU A 30 2.61 -5.66 16.61
CA LEU A 30 2.17 -4.59 15.71
C LEU A 30 1.25 -3.59 16.42
N VAL A 31 0.27 -4.06 17.18
CA VAL A 31 -0.70 -3.21 17.86
C VAL A 31 -0.02 -2.31 18.89
N GLU A 32 0.93 -2.85 19.66
CA GLU A 32 1.74 -2.06 20.60
C GLU A 32 2.56 -1.02 19.82
N TYR A 33 3.35 -1.46 18.85
CA TYR A 33 4.23 -0.60 18.09
C TYR A 33 3.49 0.53 17.35
N LEU A 34 2.27 0.30 16.87
CA LEU A 34 1.52 1.28 16.09
C LEU A 34 0.83 2.35 16.95
N GLN A 35 0.77 2.21 18.27
CA GLN A 35 0.21 3.28 19.10
C GLN A 35 1.07 4.54 19.02
N PRO A 36 0.46 5.74 18.89
CA PRO A 36 1.21 7.00 18.91
C PRO A 36 2.05 7.22 20.17
N SER A 37 1.61 6.61 21.29
CA SER A 37 2.28 6.65 22.58
C SER A 37 3.40 5.62 22.73
N SER A 38 3.54 4.67 21.79
CA SER A 38 4.59 3.65 21.84
C SER A 38 5.97 4.27 21.69
N THR A 39 6.88 3.82 22.56
CA THR A 39 8.30 4.17 22.51
C THR A 39 9.13 3.11 21.79
N THR A 40 8.49 2.03 21.33
CA THR A 40 9.14 0.96 20.57
C THR A 40 9.64 1.51 19.23
N SER A 41 10.92 1.29 18.96
CA SER A 41 11.54 1.67 17.70
C SER A 41 11.17 0.69 16.58
N PRO A 42 11.20 1.12 15.30
CA PRO A 42 10.96 0.23 14.17
C PRO A 42 11.86 -1.02 14.20
N THR A 43 13.15 -0.85 14.52
CA THR A 43 14.12 -1.95 14.62
C THR A 43 13.78 -2.94 15.73
N ALA A 44 13.34 -2.47 16.90
CA ALA A 44 12.99 -3.35 18.02
C ALA A 44 11.72 -4.17 17.71
N ALA A 45 10.72 -3.55 17.08
CA ALA A 45 9.53 -4.24 16.59
C ALA A 45 9.87 -5.25 15.49
N ALA A 46 10.74 -4.87 14.53
CA ALA A 46 11.22 -5.75 13.48
C ALA A 46 11.95 -6.98 14.04
N GLN A 47 12.83 -6.80 15.02
CA GLN A 47 13.51 -7.90 15.73
C GLN A 47 12.53 -8.81 16.45
N SER A 48 11.45 -8.25 17.02
CA SER A 48 10.42 -9.03 17.71
C SER A 48 9.66 -9.93 16.72
N ILE A 49 9.28 -9.39 15.55
CA ILE A 49 8.66 -10.14 14.45
C ILE A 49 9.64 -11.19 13.89
N ASP A 50 10.89 -10.82 13.66
CA ASP A 50 11.93 -11.71 13.15
C ASP A 50 12.22 -12.90 14.08
N ASN A 51 12.22 -12.68 15.40
CA ASN A 51 12.35 -13.74 16.40
C ASN A 51 11.17 -14.71 16.40
N LEU A 52 10.02 -14.33 15.84
CA LEU A 52 8.82 -15.17 15.69
C LEU A 52 8.81 -15.95 14.36
N THR A 53 9.85 -15.85 13.54
CA THR A 53 9.96 -16.65 12.34
C THR A 53 10.25 -18.12 12.67
N PRO A 54 9.85 -19.10 11.82
CA PRO A 54 10.09 -20.52 12.08
C PRO A 54 11.57 -20.87 12.22
N MET A 55 12.47 -20.10 11.61
CA MET A 55 13.93 -20.28 11.66
C MET A 55 14.51 -19.92 13.03
N LYS A 56 13.93 -18.93 13.71
CA LYS A 56 14.52 -18.34 14.93
C LYS A 56 13.77 -18.73 16.21
N ARG A 57 12.44 -18.83 16.17
CA ARG A 57 11.65 -19.12 17.39
C ARG A 57 11.96 -20.48 18.00
N THR A 58 11.90 -20.61 19.31
CA THR A 58 12.27 -21.86 20.01
C THR A 58 11.09 -22.80 20.27
N PHE A 59 9.86 -22.32 20.19
CA PHE A 59 8.65 -23.10 20.45
C PHE A 59 8.00 -23.63 19.16
N ILE A 60 7.04 -24.55 19.28
CA ILE A 60 6.16 -24.98 18.20
C ILE A 60 4.83 -24.23 18.36
N GLY A 61 4.48 -23.43 17.36
CA GLY A 61 3.28 -22.60 17.40
C GLY A 61 2.06 -23.23 16.73
N THR A 62 2.20 -24.41 16.11
CA THR A 62 1.10 -25.07 15.39
C THR A 62 0.59 -26.29 16.17
N SER A 63 -0.68 -26.64 15.98
CA SER A 63 -1.28 -27.86 16.52
C SER A 63 -0.76 -29.15 15.86
N PHE A 64 -0.02 -29.03 14.75
CA PHE A 64 0.51 -30.16 13.97
C PHE A 64 1.83 -30.71 14.51
N GLY A 65 2.34 -30.20 15.63
CA GLY A 65 3.57 -30.71 16.27
C GLY A 65 4.86 -30.41 15.49
N LYS A 66 4.82 -29.49 14.52
CA LYS A 66 5.99 -28.96 13.80
C LYS A 66 5.81 -27.48 13.49
N LYS A 67 6.92 -26.77 13.22
CA LYS A 67 6.84 -25.39 12.72
C LYS A 67 6.32 -25.37 11.28
N GLU A 68 5.64 -24.30 10.91
CA GLU A 68 5.26 -23.97 9.54
C GLU A 68 6.50 -23.75 8.65
N GLU A 69 6.30 -23.95 7.35
CA GLU A 69 7.34 -23.66 6.35
C GLU A 69 7.53 -22.13 6.20
N PRO A 70 8.75 -21.67 5.82
CA PRO A 70 9.04 -20.24 5.66
C PRO A 70 8.06 -19.51 4.72
N GLU A 71 7.68 -20.13 3.61
CA GLU A 71 6.71 -19.59 2.65
C GLU A 71 5.36 -19.29 3.31
N GLY A 72 4.81 -20.26 4.05
CA GLY A 72 3.54 -20.09 4.75
C GLY A 72 3.61 -19.00 5.83
N HIS A 73 4.71 -18.96 6.59
CA HIS A 73 4.92 -17.88 7.56
C HIS A 73 4.95 -16.49 6.89
N MET A 74 5.60 -16.39 5.72
CA MET A 74 5.71 -15.14 4.99
C MET A 74 4.37 -14.67 4.45
N TRP A 75 3.55 -15.61 3.99
CA TRP A 75 2.18 -15.31 3.58
C TRP A 75 1.35 -14.73 4.71
N GLU A 76 1.40 -15.35 5.88
CA GLU A 76 0.61 -14.92 7.04
C GLU A 76 1.07 -13.57 7.59
N ILE A 77 2.38 -13.30 7.65
CA ILE A 77 2.85 -11.99 8.13
C ILE A 77 2.46 -10.87 7.15
N TRP A 78 2.54 -11.08 5.83
CA TRP A 78 2.09 -10.06 4.89
C TRP A 78 0.57 -9.88 4.90
N GLY A 79 -0.18 -10.97 5.06
CA GLY A 79 -1.62 -10.91 5.31
C GLY A 79 -1.95 -10.05 6.53
N LEU A 80 -1.20 -10.21 7.62
CA LEU A 80 -1.33 -9.41 8.82
C LEU A 80 -1.02 -7.92 8.58
N PHE A 81 0.11 -7.58 7.94
CA PHE A 81 0.43 -6.18 7.61
C PHE A 81 -0.65 -5.53 6.74
N ILE A 82 -1.17 -6.27 5.75
CA ILE A 82 -2.25 -5.81 4.88
C ILE A 82 -3.53 -5.58 5.69
N ALA A 83 -3.93 -6.53 6.54
CA ALA A 83 -5.12 -6.42 7.38
C ALA A 83 -5.05 -5.23 8.36
N ILE A 84 -3.86 -4.96 8.91
CA ILE A 84 -3.61 -3.80 9.76
C ILE A 84 -3.62 -2.51 8.95
N SER A 85 -3.01 -2.48 7.77
CA SER A 85 -2.97 -1.28 6.92
C SER A 85 -4.37 -0.78 6.56
N LYS A 86 -5.34 -1.68 6.36
CA LYS A 86 -6.75 -1.33 6.11
C LYS A 86 -7.39 -0.59 7.29
N GLN A 87 -6.94 -0.85 8.51
CA GLN A 87 -7.49 -0.30 9.75
C GLN A 87 -6.83 1.00 10.22
N VAL A 88 -5.62 1.31 9.72
CA VAL A 88 -4.94 2.58 10.04
C VAL A 88 -5.46 3.67 9.10
N PRO A 89 -6.05 4.78 9.61
CA PRO A 89 -6.45 5.88 8.73
C PRO A 89 -5.25 6.43 7.95
N HIS A 90 -5.43 6.66 6.65
CA HIS A 90 -4.36 7.09 5.75
C HIS A 90 -3.62 8.37 6.20
N ASP A 91 -4.30 9.28 6.89
CA ASP A 91 -3.76 10.53 7.43
C ASP A 91 -3.20 10.39 8.86
N HIS A 92 -3.25 9.20 9.45
CA HIS A 92 -2.75 8.93 10.78
C HIS A 92 -1.24 8.64 10.78
N PRO A 93 -0.45 9.17 11.75
CA PRO A 93 1.00 8.95 11.81
C PRO A 93 1.40 7.48 11.97
N SER A 94 0.53 6.62 12.49
CA SER A 94 0.79 5.18 12.57
C SER A 94 0.93 4.51 11.20
N MET A 95 0.41 5.12 10.13
CA MET A 95 0.61 4.59 8.79
C MET A 95 2.08 4.72 8.38
N ASP A 96 2.75 5.82 8.74
CA ASP A 96 4.20 5.98 8.52
C ASP A 96 5.00 5.03 9.42
N ARG A 97 4.55 4.79 10.66
CA ARG A 97 5.16 3.78 11.54
C ARG A 97 5.08 2.38 10.91
N LEU A 98 3.94 2.00 10.34
CA LEU A 98 3.76 0.71 9.68
C LEU A 98 4.71 0.54 8.50
N VAL A 99 4.86 1.59 7.68
CA VAL A 99 5.83 1.61 6.57
C VAL A 99 7.26 1.49 7.11
N ALA A 100 7.64 2.31 8.11
CA ALA A 100 8.97 2.28 8.71
C ALA A 100 9.34 0.90 9.28
N LEU A 101 8.36 0.12 9.75
CA LEU A 101 8.58 -1.24 10.21
C LEU A 101 8.94 -2.19 9.07
N VAL A 102 8.33 -2.05 7.88
CA VAL A 102 8.72 -2.84 6.70
C VAL A 102 10.17 -2.54 6.31
N TYR A 103 10.57 -1.26 6.31
CA TYR A 103 11.96 -0.88 6.04
C TYR A 103 12.91 -1.45 7.10
N ALA A 104 12.53 -1.38 8.38
CA ALA A 104 13.35 -1.94 9.46
C ALA A 104 13.49 -3.47 9.39
N LEU A 105 12.50 -4.19 8.84
CA LEU A 105 12.62 -5.61 8.54
C LEU A 105 13.65 -5.86 7.45
N VAL A 106 13.60 -5.11 6.34
CA VAL A 106 14.55 -5.21 5.21
C VAL A 106 16.00 -4.98 5.66
N GLU A 107 16.21 -4.10 6.65
CA GLU A 107 17.53 -3.78 7.22
C GLU A 107 18.08 -4.83 8.21
N LEU A 108 17.29 -5.85 8.58
CA LEU A 108 17.78 -6.90 9.48
C LEU A 108 18.88 -7.75 8.83
N PRO A 109 19.75 -8.39 9.63
CA PRO A 109 20.72 -9.35 9.11
C PRO A 109 20.05 -10.42 8.23
N PRO A 110 20.53 -10.65 7.00
CA PRO A 110 19.91 -11.59 6.08
C PRO A 110 19.76 -12.98 6.68
N THR A 111 18.57 -13.57 6.46
CA THR A 111 18.29 -14.97 6.80
C THR A 111 17.82 -15.66 5.54
N THR A 112 18.71 -16.47 4.96
CA THR A 112 18.44 -17.19 3.72
C THR A 112 17.69 -18.48 4.00
N VAL A 113 16.60 -18.69 3.28
CA VAL A 113 15.80 -19.92 3.30
C VAL A 113 15.55 -20.38 1.87
N LYS A 114 15.13 -21.63 1.70
CA LYS A 114 14.62 -22.11 0.42
C LYS A 114 13.11 -21.87 0.36
N ILE A 115 12.68 -20.98 -0.53
CA ILE A 115 11.27 -20.85 -0.92
C ILE A 115 11.17 -21.37 -2.36
N TRP A 116 10.31 -22.36 -2.56
CA TRP A 116 10.26 -23.17 -3.78
C TRP A 116 11.63 -23.75 -4.15
N THR A 117 12.23 -23.34 -5.27
CA THR A 117 13.54 -23.82 -5.75
C THR A 117 14.65 -22.79 -5.61
N GLN A 118 14.37 -21.62 -5.02
CA GLN A 118 15.28 -20.49 -4.94
C GLN A 118 15.74 -20.26 -3.51
N ASP A 119 16.98 -19.82 -3.36
CA ASP A 119 17.48 -19.28 -2.10
C ASP A 119 16.97 -17.84 -1.99
N THR A 120 16.33 -17.51 -0.87
CA THR A 120 15.61 -16.24 -0.66
C THR A 120 15.95 -15.66 0.69
N GLU A 121 16.27 -14.38 0.74
CA GLU A 121 16.46 -13.60 1.96
C GLU A 121 15.10 -13.08 2.44
N ILE A 122 14.60 -13.63 3.55
CA ILE A 122 13.19 -13.49 3.97
C ILE A 122 12.70 -12.06 4.18
N TRP A 123 13.59 -11.12 4.49
CA TRP A 123 13.21 -9.72 4.68
C TRP A 123 13.71 -8.81 3.57
N THR A 124 14.88 -9.11 2.98
CA THR A 124 15.46 -8.32 1.89
C THR A 124 14.70 -8.50 0.58
N ASP A 125 14.32 -9.74 0.26
CA ASP A 125 13.62 -10.06 -0.99
C ASP A 125 12.09 -9.91 -0.89
N LEU A 126 11.57 -9.65 0.33
CA LEU A 126 10.13 -9.52 0.62
C LEU A 126 9.26 -10.63 -0.02
N PRO A 127 9.62 -11.93 0.13
CA PRO A 127 8.88 -13.01 -0.50
C PRO A 127 7.43 -13.04 -0.02
N MET A 128 6.54 -13.43 -0.93
CA MET A 128 5.09 -13.45 -0.75
C MET A 128 4.42 -12.07 -0.62
N LEU A 129 5.15 -10.96 -0.45
CA LEU A 129 4.54 -9.63 -0.39
C LEU A 129 3.70 -9.33 -1.64
N GLY A 130 4.28 -9.53 -2.82
CA GLY A 130 3.60 -9.33 -4.12
C GLY A 130 2.33 -10.18 -4.26
N PRO A 131 2.42 -11.52 -4.13
CA PRO A 131 1.25 -12.41 -4.12
C PRO A 131 0.17 -12.00 -3.10
N SER A 132 0.55 -11.73 -1.84
CA SER A 132 -0.39 -11.32 -0.79
C SER A 132 -1.10 -10.01 -1.14
N PHE A 133 -0.39 -9.03 -1.72
CA PHE A 133 -1.02 -7.80 -2.21
C PHE A 133 -1.97 -8.06 -3.38
N ALA A 134 -1.58 -8.90 -4.34
CA ALA A 134 -2.41 -9.23 -5.49
C ALA A 134 -3.74 -9.89 -5.07
N GLU A 135 -3.70 -10.78 -4.08
CA GLU A 135 -4.92 -11.40 -3.54
C GLU A 135 -5.78 -10.44 -2.73
N ALA A 136 -5.15 -9.55 -1.96
CA ALA A 136 -5.85 -8.56 -1.16
C ALA A 136 -6.41 -7.38 -1.97
N TRP A 137 -6.02 -7.23 -3.24
CA TRP A 137 -6.43 -6.15 -4.14
C TRP A 137 -7.86 -6.33 -4.67
N ILE A 138 -8.81 -6.42 -3.74
CA ILE A 138 -10.24 -6.54 -3.99
C ILE A 138 -10.86 -5.15 -3.82
N GLY A 139 -11.17 -4.50 -4.94
CA GLY A 139 -11.74 -3.15 -4.96
C GLY A 139 -13.16 -3.09 -4.36
N PRO A 140 -13.60 -1.92 -3.86
CA PRO A 140 -14.93 -1.72 -3.29
C PRO A 140 -16.09 -2.16 -4.19
N GLU A 141 -15.90 -2.12 -5.51
CA GLU A 141 -16.89 -2.56 -6.51
C GLU A 141 -17.28 -4.03 -6.41
N CYS A 142 -16.43 -4.88 -5.83
CA CYS A 142 -16.72 -6.29 -5.61
C CYS A 142 -17.79 -6.52 -4.54
N TYR A 143 -18.04 -5.53 -3.68
CA TYR A 143 -18.93 -5.67 -2.51
C TYR A 143 -20.39 -5.35 -2.81
N ARG A 144 -20.72 -4.78 -3.99
CA ARG A 144 -22.10 -4.51 -4.45
C ARG A 144 -23.02 -3.97 -3.35
N ASP A 145 -24.02 -4.75 -2.95
CA ASP A 145 -25.04 -4.44 -1.94
C ASP A 145 -24.51 -4.36 -0.50
N LYS A 146 -23.28 -4.82 -0.27
CA LYS A 146 -22.57 -4.79 1.02
C LYS A 146 -21.59 -3.62 1.13
N LEU A 147 -21.55 -2.71 0.16
CA LEU A 147 -20.67 -1.54 0.21
C LEU A 147 -21.02 -0.67 1.43
N THR A 148 -20.02 -0.37 2.26
CA THR A 148 -20.16 0.46 3.46
C THR A 148 -19.10 1.57 3.48
N PRO A 149 -19.32 2.67 4.22
CA PRO A 149 -18.28 3.69 4.43
C PRO A 149 -16.98 3.11 5.02
N LYS A 150 -17.08 2.05 5.83
CA LYS A 150 -15.93 1.34 6.38
C LYS A 150 -15.09 0.69 5.27
N ILE A 151 -15.70 -0.06 4.36
CA ILE A 151 -15.00 -0.70 3.22
C ILE A 151 -14.32 0.35 2.33
N LYS A 152 -14.98 1.48 2.09
CA LYS A 152 -14.40 2.61 1.36
C LYS A 152 -13.17 3.19 2.05
N ALA A 153 -13.25 3.40 3.37
CA ALA A 153 -12.12 3.90 4.15
C ALA A 153 -10.95 2.90 4.16
N GLU A 154 -11.23 1.61 4.36
CA GLU A 154 -10.23 0.53 4.30
C GLU A 154 -9.52 0.49 2.95
N TRP A 155 -10.24 0.73 1.85
CA TRP A 155 -9.66 0.82 0.51
C TRP A 155 -8.67 1.98 0.37
N VAL A 156 -9.03 3.17 0.84
CA VAL A 156 -8.16 4.35 0.82
C VAL A 156 -6.92 4.12 1.69
N ASN A 157 -7.10 3.55 2.88
CA ASN A 157 -6.00 3.23 3.79
C ASN A 157 -5.02 2.22 3.18
N PHE A 158 -5.54 1.16 2.55
CA PHE A 158 -4.72 0.16 1.87
C PHE A 158 -3.94 0.75 0.69
N ASN A 159 -4.57 1.61 -0.13
CA ASN A 159 -3.89 2.32 -1.22
C ASN A 159 -2.80 3.27 -0.68
N SER A 160 -3.04 3.93 0.45
CA SER A 160 -2.02 4.79 1.09
C SER A 160 -0.78 3.99 1.52
N PHE A 161 -0.99 2.84 2.15
CA PHE A 161 0.10 1.94 2.52
C PHE A 161 0.88 1.43 1.30
N ALA A 162 0.16 0.98 0.27
CA ALA A 162 0.75 0.51 -0.98
C ALA A 162 1.57 1.61 -1.70
N ALA A 163 1.05 2.83 -1.72
CA ALA A 163 1.72 3.99 -2.31
C ALA A 163 3.02 4.35 -1.60
N ARG A 164 3.04 4.31 -0.25
CA ARG A 164 4.26 4.60 0.52
C ARG A 164 5.33 3.53 0.31
N LEU A 165 4.93 2.26 0.23
CA LEU A 165 5.84 1.14 -0.02
C LEU A 165 6.41 1.10 -1.45
N LEU A 166 5.72 1.68 -2.44
CA LEU A 166 6.24 1.74 -3.82
C LEU A 166 7.60 2.45 -3.93
N ASN A 167 7.95 3.32 -2.97
CA ASN A 167 9.26 3.99 -2.93
C ASN A 167 10.41 3.05 -2.53
N HIS A 168 10.11 1.81 -2.15
CA HIS A 168 11.13 0.81 -1.83
C HIS A 168 11.54 0.06 -3.11
N ASP A 169 12.84 -0.06 -3.38
CA ASP A 169 13.38 -0.60 -4.64
C ASP A 169 12.92 -2.02 -4.98
N MET A 170 12.57 -2.82 -3.96
CA MET A 170 12.08 -4.19 -4.12
C MET A 170 10.58 -4.28 -4.48
N VAL A 171 9.87 -3.15 -4.45
CA VAL A 171 8.43 -3.09 -4.70
C VAL A 171 8.20 -2.50 -6.09
N SER A 172 7.76 -3.32 -7.04
CA SER A 172 7.49 -2.88 -8.41
C SER A 172 6.03 -3.16 -8.80
N TRP A 173 5.09 -2.41 -8.22
CA TRP A 173 3.66 -2.54 -8.49
C TRP A 173 3.00 -1.30 -9.12
N PHE A 174 3.70 -0.61 -10.02
CA PHE A 174 3.15 0.50 -10.83
C PHE A 174 1.79 0.19 -11.47
N LYS A 175 1.51 -1.08 -11.76
CA LYS A 175 0.18 -1.54 -12.24
C LYS A 175 -0.94 -1.14 -11.29
N LEU A 176 -0.75 -1.27 -9.98
CA LEU A 176 -1.75 -0.92 -8.96
C LEU A 176 -2.00 0.59 -8.94
N THR A 177 -0.94 1.39 -9.03
CA THR A 177 -1.01 2.86 -9.17
C THR A 177 -1.84 3.26 -10.38
N VAL A 178 -1.53 2.67 -11.55
CA VAL A 178 -2.24 2.98 -12.81
C VAL A 178 -3.70 2.54 -12.73
N TRP A 179 -4.00 1.39 -12.11
CA TRP A 179 -5.39 0.96 -11.93
C TRP A 179 -6.19 1.96 -11.09
N SER A 180 -5.67 2.38 -9.94
CA SER A 180 -6.35 3.36 -9.08
C SER A 180 -6.52 4.72 -9.76
N LEU A 181 -5.50 5.23 -10.46
CA LEU A 181 -5.61 6.48 -11.23
C LEU A 181 -6.60 6.36 -12.39
N ARG A 182 -6.58 5.25 -13.12
CA ARG A 182 -7.52 4.98 -14.22
C ARG A 182 -8.95 4.96 -13.72
N ASP A 183 -9.21 4.27 -12.63
CA ASP A 183 -10.57 4.06 -12.15
C ASP A 183 -11.19 5.38 -11.63
N ALA A 184 -10.38 6.27 -11.06
CA ALA A 184 -10.82 7.60 -10.62
C ALA A 184 -10.88 8.67 -11.75
N LEU A 185 -9.95 8.63 -12.71
CA LEU A 185 -9.71 9.78 -13.61
C LEU A 185 -9.99 9.48 -15.08
N GLU A 186 -9.80 8.24 -15.52
CA GLU A 186 -9.96 7.81 -16.92
C GLU A 186 -11.30 7.13 -17.20
N ARG A 187 -12.14 6.93 -16.17
CA ARG A 187 -13.49 6.38 -16.31
C ARG A 187 -14.54 7.44 -15.92
N PRO A 188 -15.77 7.33 -16.45
CA PRO A 188 -16.90 8.08 -15.91
C PRO A 188 -17.08 7.79 -14.41
N PRO A 189 -17.33 8.81 -13.57
CA PRO A 189 -17.54 8.62 -12.13
C PRO A 189 -18.65 7.62 -11.85
N ARG A 190 -18.39 6.68 -10.93
CA ARG A 190 -19.42 5.84 -10.32
C ARG A 190 -19.85 6.52 -9.02
N GLU A 191 -21.08 7.05 -8.96
CA GLU A 191 -21.55 7.86 -7.82
C GLU A 191 -21.34 7.17 -6.45
N ASP A 192 -21.52 5.86 -6.40
CA ASP A 192 -21.38 5.06 -5.19
C ASP A 192 -19.92 4.82 -4.76
N LEU A 193 -18.92 5.10 -5.60
CA LEU A 193 -17.50 4.83 -5.36
C LEU A 193 -16.58 6.03 -5.58
N PHE A 194 -17.10 7.10 -6.17
CA PHE A 194 -16.30 8.22 -6.65
C PHE A 194 -15.46 8.88 -5.55
N ASP A 195 -16.01 8.95 -4.33
CA ASP A 195 -15.30 9.46 -3.16
C ASP A 195 -14.04 8.65 -2.83
N CYS A 196 -14.15 7.33 -2.72
CA CYS A 196 -13.01 6.48 -2.37
C CYS A 196 -12.06 6.25 -3.55
N ASP A 197 -12.55 6.25 -4.79
CA ASP A 197 -11.71 6.16 -5.98
C ASP A 197 -10.81 7.40 -6.10
N VAL A 198 -11.37 8.61 -5.97
CA VAL A 198 -10.59 9.87 -5.98
C VAL A 198 -9.61 9.93 -4.81
N ALA A 199 -10.05 9.54 -3.61
CA ALA A 199 -9.18 9.54 -2.44
C ALA A 199 -8.02 8.54 -2.58
N ALA A 200 -8.28 7.32 -3.06
CA ALA A 200 -7.24 6.31 -3.30
C ALA A 200 -6.25 6.77 -4.38
N ALA A 201 -6.74 7.31 -5.50
CA ALA A 201 -5.90 7.88 -6.55
C ALA A 201 -5.01 9.02 -6.04
N ALA A 202 -5.55 9.89 -5.18
CA ALA A 202 -4.79 10.96 -4.55
C ALA A 202 -3.64 10.43 -3.69
N GLN A 203 -3.82 9.34 -2.95
CA GLN A 203 -2.75 8.75 -2.12
C GLN A 203 -1.52 8.35 -2.94
N TRP A 204 -1.71 7.80 -4.13
CA TRP A 204 -0.62 7.43 -5.03
C TRP A 204 0.21 8.64 -5.49
N ILE A 205 -0.46 9.72 -5.85
CA ILE A 205 0.21 10.98 -6.21
C ILE A 205 0.95 11.58 -5.03
N ILE A 206 0.31 11.61 -3.86
CA ILE A 206 0.87 12.20 -2.64
C ILE A 206 2.15 11.48 -2.19
N HIS A 207 2.13 10.15 -2.20
CA HIS A 207 3.20 9.36 -1.58
C HIS A 207 4.22 8.77 -2.56
N SER A 208 3.86 8.58 -3.83
CA SER A 208 4.74 7.97 -4.84
C SER A 208 4.77 8.74 -6.16
N GLY A 209 4.17 9.95 -6.20
CA GLY A 209 4.12 10.76 -7.42
C GLY A 209 5.50 11.15 -7.93
N GLU A 210 6.49 11.37 -7.06
CA GLU A 210 7.86 11.69 -7.46
C GLU A 210 8.53 10.53 -8.21
N LEU A 211 8.44 9.32 -7.65
CA LEU A 211 8.91 8.11 -8.32
C LEU A 211 8.16 7.88 -9.64
N LEU A 212 6.83 8.00 -9.62
CA LEU A 212 5.99 7.84 -10.81
C LEU A 212 6.37 8.84 -11.92
N PHE A 213 6.65 10.09 -11.55
CA PHE A 213 7.07 11.14 -12.49
C PHE A 213 8.47 10.88 -13.05
N SER A 214 9.38 10.34 -12.24
CA SER A 214 10.76 10.04 -12.66
C SER A 214 10.87 8.92 -13.70
N VAL A 215 9.84 8.08 -13.82
CA VAL A 215 9.79 6.93 -14.74
C VAL A 215 8.86 7.14 -15.94
N LEU A 216 8.37 8.38 -16.14
CA LEU A 216 7.54 8.69 -17.30
C LEU A 216 8.37 8.54 -18.59
N GLU A 217 7.80 7.82 -19.55
CA GLU A 217 8.32 7.67 -20.90
C GLU A 217 8.11 8.96 -21.70
N ASP A 218 9.01 9.22 -22.65
CA ASP A 218 8.85 10.33 -23.59
C ASP A 218 7.62 10.07 -24.48
N ASP A 219 6.87 11.13 -24.76
CA ASP A 219 5.70 11.06 -25.63
C ASP A 219 6.09 10.74 -27.09
N GLU A 220 7.31 11.12 -27.50
CA GLU A 220 7.84 10.91 -28.85
C GLU A 220 8.22 9.44 -29.12
N GLU A 221 8.56 8.67 -28.09
CA GLU A 221 8.92 7.25 -28.24
C GLU A 221 7.67 6.41 -28.52
N GLU A 222 7.71 5.59 -29.58
CA GLU A 222 6.65 4.64 -29.89
C GLU A 222 6.83 3.38 -29.02
N PRO A 223 5.94 3.12 -28.04
CA PRO A 223 6.10 1.96 -27.17
C PRO A 223 5.84 0.68 -27.98
N GLU A 224 6.66 -0.35 -27.76
CA GLU A 224 6.48 -1.64 -28.44
C GLU A 224 5.08 -2.25 -28.18
N THR A 225 4.51 -2.00 -27.00
CA THR A 225 3.15 -2.42 -26.61
C THR A 225 2.56 -1.50 -25.53
N ASP A 226 1.24 -1.43 -25.45
CA ASP A 226 0.55 -0.83 -24.30
C ASP A 226 0.85 -1.65 -23.04
N LYS A 227 1.63 -1.07 -22.11
CA LYS A 227 2.03 -1.72 -20.85
C LYS A 227 0.89 -1.73 -19.82
N PHE A 228 0.00 -0.75 -19.89
CA PHE A 228 -1.08 -0.52 -18.95
C PHE A 228 -2.39 -0.17 -19.68
N TRP A 229 -3.45 -0.95 -19.47
CA TRP A 229 -4.76 -0.64 -20.03
C TRP A 229 -5.26 0.74 -19.61
N SER A 230 -5.74 1.50 -20.59
CA SER A 230 -6.36 2.81 -20.42
C SER A 230 -7.85 2.73 -20.11
N GLY A 231 -8.40 3.79 -19.53
CA GLY A 231 -9.82 4.02 -19.38
C GLY A 231 -10.40 4.78 -20.58
N PRO A 232 -11.73 4.74 -20.78
CA PRO A 232 -12.40 5.29 -21.96
C PRO A 232 -12.33 6.81 -22.10
N LEU A 233 -11.94 7.56 -21.06
CA LEU A 233 -11.74 9.00 -21.13
C LEU A 233 -10.32 9.39 -21.58
N TRP A 234 -9.39 8.43 -21.62
CA TRP A 234 -8.01 8.63 -22.10
C TRP A 234 -7.86 8.04 -23.50
N ASN A 235 -7.51 8.90 -24.47
CA ASN A 235 -7.34 8.51 -25.88
C ASN A 235 -5.88 8.36 -26.31
N GLY A 236 -4.91 8.55 -25.40
CA GLY A 236 -3.50 8.39 -25.70
C GLY A 236 -2.99 6.97 -25.45
N LYS A 237 -1.66 6.82 -25.46
CA LYS A 237 -0.97 5.53 -25.30
C LYS A 237 -1.23 4.91 -23.92
N GLY A 238 -1.28 3.58 -23.86
CA GLY A 238 -1.42 2.80 -22.62
C GLY A 238 -0.11 2.65 -21.84
N VAL A 239 0.69 3.71 -21.75
CA VAL A 239 1.96 3.73 -21.00
C VAL A 239 1.92 4.80 -19.92
N LEU A 240 2.97 4.89 -19.10
CA LEU A 240 3.21 5.99 -18.19
C LEU A 240 4.02 7.04 -18.94
N ASN A 241 3.39 8.12 -19.38
CA ASN A 241 4.05 9.19 -20.12
C ASN A 241 3.58 10.58 -19.67
N VAL A 242 4.28 11.61 -20.14
CA VAL A 242 4.03 13.01 -19.76
C VAL A 242 2.60 13.43 -20.14
N ALA A 243 2.10 13.03 -21.31
CA ALA A 243 0.75 13.34 -21.73
C ALA A 243 -0.33 12.75 -20.80
N ARG A 244 -0.18 11.49 -20.36
CA ARG A 244 -1.13 10.83 -19.45
C ARG A 244 -1.06 11.41 -18.04
N TRP A 245 0.13 11.74 -17.55
CA TRP A 245 0.31 12.49 -16.31
C TRP A 245 -0.41 13.84 -16.35
N GLY A 246 -0.23 14.60 -17.43
CA GLY A 246 -0.92 15.88 -17.65
C GLY A 246 -2.44 15.72 -17.67
N PHE A 247 -2.95 14.67 -18.33
CA PHE A 247 -4.37 14.33 -18.31
C PHE A 247 -4.88 14.08 -16.89
N TRP A 248 -4.20 13.23 -16.10
CA TRP A 248 -4.59 12.98 -14.71
C TRP A 248 -4.63 14.25 -13.86
N LYS A 249 -3.64 15.13 -14.00
CA LYS A 249 -3.61 16.43 -13.31
C LYS A 249 -4.81 17.30 -13.69
N GLN A 250 -5.15 17.36 -14.98
CA GLN A 250 -6.33 18.08 -15.46
C GLN A 250 -7.61 17.51 -14.83
N ARG A 251 -7.75 16.18 -14.80
CA ARG A 251 -8.92 15.51 -14.20
C ARG A 251 -9.06 15.85 -12.71
N PHE A 252 -7.97 15.83 -11.95
CA PHE A 252 -8.00 16.28 -10.54
C PHE A 252 -8.44 17.75 -10.40
N SER A 253 -8.00 18.65 -11.29
CA SER A 253 -8.48 20.05 -11.30
C SER A 253 -9.98 20.15 -11.55
N GLU A 254 -10.48 19.47 -12.57
CA GLU A 254 -11.93 19.47 -12.87
C GLU A 254 -12.77 18.94 -11.71
N ILE A 255 -12.26 17.92 -11.01
CA ILE A 255 -12.92 17.34 -9.83
C ILE A 255 -12.91 18.33 -8.66
N SER A 256 -11.78 18.99 -8.38
CA SER A 256 -11.70 19.94 -7.26
C SER A 256 -12.53 21.22 -7.48
N GLU A 257 -12.84 21.57 -8.72
CA GLU A 257 -13.73 22.68 -9.08
C GLU A 257 -15.21 22.34 -8.95
N LYS A 258 -15.61 21.10 -9.29
CA LYS A 258 -17.02 20.67 -9.36
C LYS A 258 -17.53 20.08 -8.05
N GLU A 259 -16.67 19.37 -7.33
CA GLU A 259 -17.05 18.62 -6.13
C GLU A 259 -16.90 19.45 -4.85
N THR A 260 -17.37 18.89 -3.73
CA THR A 260 -17.24 19.51 -2.41
C THR A 260 -16.71 18.51 -1.37
N GLY A 261 -16.45 18.99 -0.15
CA GLY A 261 -16.03 18.14 0.97
C GLY A 261 -14.73 17.36 0.72
N GLN A 262 -14.73 16.09 1.10
CA GLN A 262 -13.55 15.23 1.03
C GLN A 262 -13.08 14.96 -0.40
N ILE A 263 -14.00 14.82 -1.36
CA ILE A 263 -13.66 14.58 -2.78
C ILE A 263 -12.85 15.75 -3.33
N ARG A 264 -13.35 16.98 -3.12
CA ARG A 264 -12.62 18.20 -3.49
C ARG A 264 -11.27 18.29 -2.82
N SER A 265 -11.20 18.01 -1.52
CA SER A 265 -9.94 18.09 -0.77
C SER A 265 -8.90 17.11 -1.30
N ALA A 266 -9.29 15.85 -1.55
CA ALA A 266 -8.39 14.82 -2.06
C ALA A 266 -7.87 15.18 -3.47
N ALA A 267 -8.76 15.60 -4.37
CA ALA A 267 -8.39 16.01 -5.72
C ALA A 267 -7.47 17.23 -5.72
N GLU A 268 -7.75 18.22 -4.86
CA GLU A 268 -6.94 19.42 -4.76
C GLU A 268 -5.54 19.12 -4.21
N MET A 269 -5.42 18.29 -3.17
CA MET A 269 -4.12 17.88 -2.62
C MET A 269 -3.28 17.14 -3.66
N ALA A 270 -3.89 16.21 -4.42
CA ALA A 270 -3.21 15.51 -5.49
C ALA A 270 -2.71 16.48 -6.56
N ARG A 271 -3.58 17.38 -7.05
CA ARG A 271 -3.24 18.40 -8.04
C ARG A 271 -2.09 19.31 -7.57
N MET A 272 -2.14 19.78 -6.32
CA MET A 272 -1.08 20.59 -5.73
C MET A 272 0.24 19.84 -5.69
N LYS A 273 0.25 18.57 -5.26
CA LYS A 273 1.46 17.76 -5.25
C LYS A 273 2.00 17.50 -6.66
N MET A 274 1.16 17.29 -7.66
CA MET A 274 1.62 17.15 -9.06
C MET A 274 2.32 18.43 -9.55
N ASN A 275 1.77 19.61 -9.23
CA ASN A 275 2.42 20.89 -9.58
C ASN A 275 3.79 21.04 -8.89
N GLU A 276 3.89 20.66 -7.62
CA GLU A 276 5.15 20.68 -6.86
C GLU A 276 6.19 19.75 -7.51
N ILE A 277 5.79 18.52 -7.85
CA ILE A 277 6.66 17.52 -8.50
C ILE A 277 7.20 18.03 -9.83
N GLU A 278 6.34 18.60 -10.67
CA GLU A 278 6.73 19.16 -11.97
C GLU A 278 7.71 20.33 -11.83
N GLN A 279 7.48 21.21 -10.85
CA GLN A 279 8.39 22.34 -10.57
C GLN A 279 9.77 21.86 -10.13
N ILE A 280 9.84 20.88 -9.24
CA ILE A 280 11.10 20.28 -8.79
C ILE A 280 11.79 19.55 -9.95
N GLY A 281 11.03 18.83 -10.78
CA GLY A 281 11.53 18.13 -11.96
C GLY A 281 12.16 19.09 -12.98
N ALA A 282 11.50 20.21 -13.28
CA ALA A 282 12.02 21.23 -14.18
C ALA A 282 13.34 21.85 -13.67
N GLN A 283 13.45 22.12 -12.37
CA GLN A 283 14.66 22.67 -11.76
C GLN A 283 15.87 21.72 -11.79
N LYS A 284 15.66 20.40 -11.90
CA LYS A 284 16.74 19.41 -12.01
C LYS A 284 17.30 19.27 -13.44
N GLN A 285 16.62 19.85 -14.44
CA GLN A 285 17.02 19.80 -15.85
C GLN A 285 17.75 21.08 -16.33
N GLU A 286 17.75 22.14 -15.52
CA GLU A 286 18.55 23.38 -15.71
C GLU A 286 19.96 23.25 -15.10
#